data_AF-A0A7R9ISL1-F1
#
_entry.id   AF-A0A7R9ISL1-F1
#
_cell.length_a   1.000
_cell.length_b   1.000
_cell.length_c   1.000
_cell.angle_alpha   90.00
_cell.angle_beta   90.00
_cell.angle_gamma   90.00
#
_symmetry.space_group_name_H-M   'P 1'
#
loop_
_entity.id
_entity.type
_entity.pdbx_description
1 polymer ?
#
loop_
_entity_poly.entity_id
_entity_poly.type
_entity_poly.pdbx_seq_one_letter_code
_entity_poly.pdbx_strand_id
1 'polypeptide(L)'
;MKSRGRVYAFGLGGTGQLGTRAALNASTPQVVLGPWSSVAPVIDDPPPPTCVIKRIFAGGDHCFATVTQPKDNIPPEDCREYSTWSQIWCITGDQMCTCSKVPHDAAVNQELMACVNASFLLPEDQHYCCSSRNHGLDINVAEKAFTSLSRVENMSIKELIMNCVIINLIPTLVPSPPDVETLRVYVTLPLYHEFDNPKHYNVLQNPFGSAVLKLKTEAAKVLG
;
A
#
# COMPACT_ATOMS: atom_id res chain seq x y z
N MET A 1 -10.67 5.08 -17.39
CA MET A 1 -10.23 5.46 -18.76
C MET A 1 -10.02 4.18 -19.56
N LYS A 2 -10.64 4.03 -20.73
CA LYS A 2 -10.35 2.88 -21.62
C LYS A 2 -9.04 3.14 -22.35
N SER A 3 -8.02 2.33 -22.09
CA SER A 3 -6.78 2.31 -22.86
C SER A 3 -7.10 2.09 -24.34
N ARG A 4 -6.51 2.89 -25.25
CA ARG A 4 -6.68 2.74 -26.70
C ARG A 4 -5.72 1.70 -27.31
N GLY A 5 -5.12 0.83 -26.49
CA GLY A 5 -4.18 -0.21 -26.94
C GLY A 5 -2.87 0.33 -27.54
N ARG A 6 -2.56 1.62 -27.34
CA ARG A 6 -1.36 2.28 -27.87
C ARG A 6 -0.26 2.26 -26.83
N VAL A 7 0.97 2.03 -27.30
CA VAL A 7 2.18 2.13 -26.49
C VAL A 7 2.86 3.45 -26.81
N TYR A 8 3.32 4.13 -25.77
CA TYR A 8 4.11 5.35 -25.89
C TYR A 8 5.42 5.19 -25.13
N ALA A 9 6.50 5.74 -25.67
CA ALA A 9 7.82 5.76 -25.04
C ALA A 9 8.45 7.15 -25.15
N PHE A 10 9.24 7.53 -24.15
CA PHE A 10 10.00 8.78 -24.08
C PHE A 10 11.20 8.61 -23.15
N GLY A 11 12.14 9.55 -23.19
CA GLY A 11 13.36 9.55 -22.40
C GLY A 11 14.62 9.35 -23.25
N LEU A 12 15.61 8.68 -22.65
CA LEU A 12 16.85 8.32 -23.33
C LEU A 12 16.57 7.21 -24.35
N GLY A 13 17.02 7.43 -25.59
CA GLY A 13 16.81 6.51 -26.70
C GLY A 13 18.10 6.08 -27.41
N GLY A 14 19.26 6.41 -26.85
CA GLY A 14 20.57 6.15 -27.49
C GLY A 14 20.85 4.67 -27.77
N THR A 15 20.20 3.74 -27.08
CA THR A 15 20.32 2.28 -27.34
C THR A 15 19.13 1.73 -28.13
N GLY A 16 18.22 2.60 -28.59
CA GLY A 16 17.00 2.20 -29.28
C GLY A 16 15.89 1.68 -28.34
N GLN A 17 16.06 1.80 -27.01
CA GLN A 17 15.11 1.26 -26.02
C GLN A 17 13.70 1.84 -26.10
N LEU A 18 13.52 2.98 -26.80
CA LEU A 18 12.21 3.59 -27.02
C LEU A 18 11.38 2.85 -28.07
N GLY A 19 11.98 2.01 -28.92
CA GLY A 19 11.25 1.26 -29.95
C GLY A 19 10.64 2.13 -31.06
N THR A 20 11.04 3.39 -31.18
CA THR A 20 10.53 4.37 -32.17
C THR A 20 11.19 4.25 -33.55
N ARG A 21 11.94 3.17 -33.80
CA ARG A 21 12.77 2.93 -35.00
C ARG A 21 13.90 3.94 -35.19
N ALA A 22 14.19 4.75 -34.17
CA ALA A 22 15.29 5.70 -34.14
C ALA A 22 16.02 5.60 -32.80
N ALA A 23 17.35 5.65 -32.82
CA ALA A 23 18.18 5.72 -31.62
C ALA A 23 18.34 7.19 -31.16
N LEU A 24 17.21 7.84 -30.87
CA LEU A 24 17.15 9.25 -30.52
C LEU A 24 16.42 9.43 -29.20
N ASN A 25 16.89 10.39 -28.41
CA ASN A 25 16.18 10.82 -27.21
C ASN A 25 14.87 11.49 -27.60
N ALA A 26 13.83 11.31 -26.78
CA ALA A 26 12.55 11.97 -26.95
C ALA A 26 12.09 12.58 -25.64
N SER A 27 11.91 13.91 -25.59
CA SER A 27 11.40 14.61 -24.41
C SER A 27 9.88 14.53 -24.26
N THR A 28 9.18 14.02 -25.28
CA THR A 28 7.72 13.90 -25.32
C THR A 28 7.31 12.48 -25.69
N PRO A 29 6.16 11.98 -25.20
CA PRO A 29 5.66 10.64 -25.52
C PRO A 29 5.55 10.40 -27.04
N GLN A 30 6.32 9.44 -27.55
CA GLN A 30 6.29 9.01 -28.95
C GLN A 30 5.53 7.70 -29.07
N VAL A 31 4.72 7.55 -30.14
CA VAL A 31 4.01 6.29 -30.39
C VAL A 31 5.01 5.19 -30.76
N VAL A 32 4.94 4.05 -30.05
CA VAL A 32 5.72 2.86 -30.38
C VAL A 32 4.91 1.96 -31.29
N LEU A 33 5.41 1.78 -32.51
CA LEU A 33 4.76 0.95 -33.53
C LEU A 33 5.10 -0.53 -33.29
N GLY A 34 4.07 -1.37 -33.26
CA GLY A 34 4.24 -2.83 -33.10
C GLY A 34 2.98 -3.61 -33.46
N PRO A 35 3.01 -4.95 -33.34
CA PRO A 35 1.89 -5.83 -33.70
C PRO A 35 0.58 -5.55 -32.92
N TRP A 36 0.71 -4.87 -31.78
CA TRP A 36 -0.38 -4.42 -30.92
C TRP A 36 -1.11 -3.16 -31.40
N SER A 37 -0.57 -2.46 -32.39
CA SER A 37 -1.13 -1.22 -32.92
C SER A 37 -1.23 -1.32 -34.43
N SER A 38 -2.45 -1.37 -34.97
CA SER A 38 -2.69 -1.24 -36.41
C SER A 38 -2.22 0.16 -36.84
N VAL A 39 -1.08 0.26 -37.51
CA VAL A 39 -0.61 1.56 -38.02
C VAL A 39 -1.19 1.77 -39.41
N ALA A 40 -2.23 2.59 -39.52
CA ALA A 40 -2.37 3.52 -40.64
C ALA A 40 -3.23 4.71 -40.19
N PRO A 41 -2.75 5.95 -40.32
CA PRO A 41 -3.55 7.16 -40.04
C PRO A 41 -4.53 7.50 -41.18
N VAL A 42 -4.80 6.59 -42.13
CA VAL A 42 -5.49 6.90 -43.40
C VAL A 42 -6.41 5.77 -43.91
N ILE A 43 -6.83 4.82 -43.07
CA ILE A 43 -7.77 3.77 -43.49
C ILE A 43 -8.98 3.84 -42.58
N ASP A 44 -10.17 4.01 -43.17
CA ASP A 44 -11.46 4.12 -42.46
C ASP A 44 -11.79 2.86 -41.63
N ASP A 45 -11.12 1.73 -41.90
CA ASP A 45 -11.15 0.50 -41.11
C ASP A 45 -9.74 -0.14 -41.02
N PRO A 46 -8.95 0.15 -39.97
CA PRO A 46 -7.67 -0.50 -39.78
C PRO A 46 -7.88 -2.01 -39.47
N PRO A 47 -7.00 -2.89 -39.97
CA PRO A 47 -7.08 -4.31 -39.66
C PRO A 47 -6.97 -4.51 -38.13
N PRO A 48 -7.70 -5.49 -37.57
CA PRO A 48 -7.69 -5.73 -36.13
C PRO A 48 -6.26 -6.04 -35.64
N PRO A 49 -5.88 -5.57 -34.45
CA PRO A 49 -4.55 -5.83 -33.90
C PRO A 49 -4.32 -7.34 -33.77
N THR A 50 -3.10 -7.79 -34.08
CA THR A 50 -2.77 -9.22 -34.02
C THR A 50 -2.54 -9.69 -32.59
N CYS A 51 -2.24 -8.76 -31.67
CA CYS A 51 -2.11 -9.01 -30.25
C CYS A 51 -2.55 -7.81 -29.40
N VAL A 52 -2.74 -8.03 -28.11
CA VAL A 52 -3.04 -6.99 -27.12
C VAL A 52 -1.85 -6.89 -26.16
N ILE A 53 -1.41 -5.67 -25.82
CA ILE A 53 -0.38 -5.48 -24.79
C ILE A 53 -0.93 -5.91 -23.43
N LYS A 54 -0.23 -6.84 -22.78
CA LYS A 54 -0.51 -7.22 -21.39
C LYS A 54 0.30 -6.37 -20.42
N ARG A 55 1.62 -6.31 -20.58
CA ARG A 55 2.51 -5.55 -19.67
C ARG A 55 3.77 -5.10 -20.39
N ILE A 56 4.30 -3.96 -19.96
CA ILE A 56 5.55 -3.39 -20.45
C ILE A 56 6.59 -3.45 -19.32
N PHE A 57 7.81 -3.80 -19.69
CA PHE A 57 8.98 -3.82 -18.81
C PHE A 57 10.07 -2.97 -19.44
N ALA A 58 10.74 -2.17 -18.64
CA ALA A 58 11.86 -1.33 -19.04
C ALA A 58 13.06 -1.61 -18.12
N GLY A 59 14.19 -1.97 -18.72
CA GLY A 59 15.49 -2.11 -18.06
C GLY A 59 16.41 -0.95 -18.41
N GLY A 60 17.73 -1.15 -18.27
CA GLY A 60 18.71 -0.11 -18.61
C GLY A 60 18.78 0.18 -20.11
N ASP A 61 19.08 -0.83 -20.92
CA ASP A 61 19.33 -0.71 -22.36
C ASP A 61 18.27 -1.40 -23.23
N HIS A 62 17.29 -2.07 -22.63
CA HIS A 62 16.25 -2.81 -23.34
C HIS A 62 14.88 -2.64 -22.67
N CYS A 63 13.84 -2.75 -23.49
CA CYS A 63 12.45 -2.82 -23.07
C CYS A 63 11.79 -4.02 -23.75
N PHE A 64 10.87 -4.67 -23.07
CA PHE A 64 10.06 -5.73 -23.67
C PHE A 64 8.60 -5.60 -23.22
N ALA A 65 7.70 -6.08 -24.07
CA ALA A 65 6.28 -6.13 -23.76
C ALA A 65 5.78 -7.56 -23.87
N THR A 66 4.98 -7.99 -22.90
CA THR A 66 4.21 -9.23 -23.02
C THR A 66 2.89 -8.93 -23.69
N VAL A 67 2.44 -9.87 -24.53
CA VAL A 67 1.21 -9.71 -25.31
C VAL A 67 0.31 -10.93 -25.17
N THR A 68 -0.98 -10.73 -25.36
CA THR A 68 -2.02 -11.77 -25.36
C THR A 68 -2.73 -11.79 -26.71
N GLN A 69 -3.43 -12.89 -27.02
CA GLN A 69 -4.25 -12.93 -28.24
C GLN A 69 -5.58 -12.21 -27.97
N PRO A 70 -6.13 -11.47 -28.95
CA PRO A 70 -7.41 -10.77 -28.76
C PRO A 70 -8.55 -11.71 -28.34
N LYS A 71 -8.53 -12.96 -28.82
CA LYS A 71 -9.53 -13.99 -28.50
C LYS A 71 -9.54 -14.42 -27.03
N ASP A 72 -8.42 -14.25 -26.32
CA ASP A 72 -8.30 -14.65 -24.92
C ASP A 72 -9.01 -13.65 -23.99
N ASN A 73 -9.38 -12.46 -24.52
CA ASN A 73 -10.08 -11.39 -23.81
C ASN A 73 -9.42 -10.99 -22.47
N ILE A 74 -8.10 -11.08 -22.40
CA ILE A 74 -7.31 -10.68 -21.23
C ILE A 74 -7.01 -9.18 -21.35
N PRO A 75 -7.47 -8.34 -20.41
CA PRO A 75 -7.19 -6.90 -20.44
C PRO A 75 -5.70 -6.62 -20.16
N PRO A 76 -5.18 -5.46 -20.63
CA PRO A 76 -3.87 -4.96 -20.20
C PRO A 76 -3.80 -4.84 -18.68
N GLU A 77 -2.64 -5.15 -18.10
CA GLU A 77 -2.41 -5.04 -16.66
C GLU A 77 -2.34 -3.57 -16.25
N ASP A 78 -3.20 -3.18 -15.31
CA ASP A 78 -3.19 -1.84 -14.73
C ASP A 78 -2.23 -1.83 -13.54
N CYS A 79 -0.99 -1.40 -13.76
CA CYS A 79 0.03 -1.35 -12.70
C CYS A 79 -0.28 -0.33 -11.59
N ARG A 80 -1.40 0.42 -11.66
CA ARG A 80 -1.91 1.22 -10.54
C ARG A 80 -2.65 0.36 -9.52
N GLU A 81 -3.18 -0.78 -9.96
CA GLU A 81 -3.83 -1.78 -9.11
C GLU A 81 -2.84 -2.91 -8.85
N TYR A 82 -2.24 -2.90 -7.67
CA TYR A 82 -1.29 -3.92 -7.31
C TYR A 82 -2.00 -5.17 -6.77
N SER A 83 -1.43 -6.35 -7.07
CA SER A 83 -1.92 -7.59 -6.48
C SER A 83 -1.76 -7.56 -4.95
N THR A 84 -2.75 -8.05 -4.23
CA THR A 84 -2.74 -8.13 -2.75
C THR A 84 -1.51 -8.85 -2.21
N TRP A 85 -1.00 -9.85 -2.93
CA TRP A 85 0.20 -10.61 -2.57
C TRP A 85 1.50 -9.79 -2.63
N SER A 86 1.52 -8.75 -3.47
CA SER A 86 2.67 -7.84 -3.60
C SER A 86 2.60 -6.62 -2.69
N GLN A 87 1.53 -6.47 -1.91
CA GLN A 87 1.33 -5.30 -1.06
C GLN A 87 1.89 -5.51 0.34
N ILE A 88 2.35 -4.40 0.94
CA ILE A 88 2.61 -4.37 2.36
C ILE A 88 1.29 -4.63 3.07
N TRP A 89 1.26 -5.66 3.91
CA TRP A 89 0.04 -6.03 4.60
C TRP A 89 -0.39 -4.90 5.54
N CYS A 90 -1.69 -4.66 5.60
CA CYS A 90 -2.30 -3.63 6.43
C CYS A 90 -3.38 -4.28 7.29
N ILE A 91 -3.60 -3.75 8.50
CA ILE A 91 -4.66 -4.20 9.40
C ILE A 91 -6.00 -3.75 8.83
N THR A 92 -6.92 -4.68 8.60
CA THR A 92 -8.27 -4.36 8.14
C THR A 92 -9.34 -4.90 9.09
N GLY A 93 -10.54 -4.31 9.04
CA GLY A 93 -11.69 -4.81 9.81
C GLY A 93 -12.02 -6.27 9.50
N ASP A 94 -11.90 -6.69 8.24
CA ASP A 94 -12.18 -8.07 7.81
C ASP A 94 -11.18 -9.07 8.40
N GLN A 95 -9.90 -8.69 8.47
CA GLN A 95 -8.87 -9.52 9.12
C GLN A 95 -9.16 -9.65 10.62
N MET A 96 -9.46 -8.56 11.31
CA MET A 96 -9.79 -8.60 12.74
C MET A 96 -11.04 -9.43 13.01
N CYS A 97 -12.07 -9.30 12.17
CA CYS A 97 -13.27 -10.15 12.23
C CYS A 97 -12.93 -11.62 11.98
N THR A 98 -11.97 -11.93 11.10
CA THR A 98 -11.52 -13.30 10.85
C THR A 98 -10.78 -13.85 12.07
N CYS A 99 -9.88 -13.07 12.68
CA CYS A 99 -9.22 -13.42 13.93
C CYS A 99 -10.22 -13.74 15.05
N SER A 100 -11.31 -12.97 15.17
CA SER A 100 -12.34 -13.20 16.19
C SER A 100 -13.13 -14.51 16.01
N LYS A 101 -13.08 -15.12 14.83
CA LYS A 101 -13.75 -16.39 14.52
C LYS A 101 -12.84 -17.59 14.69
N VAL A 102 -11.55 -17.40 14.98
CA VAL A 102 -10.61 -18.49 15.20
C VAL A 102 -10.94 -19.17 16.54
N PRO A 103 -11.20 -20.49 16.55
CA PRO A 103 -11.45 -21.23 17.79
C PRO A 103 -10.31 -21.10 18.79
N HIS A 104 -10.64 -21.19 20.09
CA HIS A 104 -9.67 -21.02 21.18
C HIS A 104 -8.52 -22.04 21.16
N ASP A 105 -8.74 -23.22 20.59
CA ASP A 105 -7.83 -24.37 20.52
C ASP A 105 -7.14 -24.54 19.16
N ALA A 106 -7.48 -23.71 18.18
CA ALA A 106 -6.89 -23.79 16.85
C ALA A 106 -5.40 -23.37 16.87
N ALA A 107 -4.57 -24.12 16.17
CA ALA A 107 -3.18 -23.75 15.92
C ALA A 107 -3.11 -22.53 14.99
N VAL A 108 -2.27 -21.55 15.34
CA VAL A 108 -2.12 -20.28 14.61
C VAL A 108 -0.67 -20.13 14.17
N ASN A 109 -0.48 -19.74 12.91
CA ASN A 109 0.84 -19.41 12.37
C ASN A 109 1.34 -18.08 12.99
N GLN A 110 2.59 -18.04 13.43
CA GLN A 110 3.15 -17.01 14.32
C GLN A 110 3.61 -15.72 13.62
N GLU A 111 3.31 -15.52 12.34
CA GLU A 111 3.79 -14.33 11.61
C GLU A 111 2.65 -13.36 11.30
N LEU A 112 2.63 -12.23 12.01
CA LEU A 112 1.79 -11.07 11.71
C LEU A 112 2.67 -9.87 11.41
N MET A 113 2.87 -9.58 10.13
CA MET A 113 3.60 -8.41 9.66
C MET A 113 2.62 -7.45 8.99
N ALA A 114 2.18 -6.42 9.71
CA ALA A 114 1.26 -5.42 9.17
C ALA A 114 1.76 -3.99 9.42
N CYS A 115 1.53 -3.11 8.45
CA CYS A 115 1.84 -1.69 8.53
C CYS A 115 0.71 -0.93 9.22
N VAL A 116 0.89 -0.63 10.51
CA VAL A 116 -0.07 0.15 11.30
C VAL A 116 -0.31 1.53 10.68
N ASN A 117 0.73 2.17 10.14
CA ASN A 117 0.64 3.50 9.51
C ASN A 117 -0.26 3.56 8.28
N ALA A 118 -0.46 2.43 7.58
CA ALA A 118 -1.26 2.34 6.36
C ALA A 118 -2.63 1.65 6.58
N SER A 119 -2.94 1.23 7.80
CA SER A 119 -4.08 0.34 8.08
C SER A 119 -5.46 1.02 8.03
N PHE A 120 -5.53 2.28 8.45
CA PHE A 120 -6.82 2.97 8.63
C PHE A 120 -6.82 4.32 7.91
N LEU A 121 -6.29 4.38 6.69
CA LEU A 121 -6.23 5.62 5.92
C LEU A 121 -7.63 6.08 5.51
N LEU A 122 -7.84 7.40 5.50
CA LEU A 122 -9.04 7.97 4.87
C LEU A 122 -9.08 7.62 3.37
N PRO A 123 -10.26 7.26 2.84
CA PRO A 123 -10.40 6.84 1.44
C PRO A 123 -10.24 8.03 0.48
N GLU A 124 -10.19 7.72 -0.82
CA GLU A 124 -10.17 8.72 -1.90
C GLU A 124 -9.07 9.79 -1.72
N ASP A 125 -7.86 9.35 -1.37
CA ASP A 125 -6.68 10.22 -1.22
C ASP A 125 -6.82 11.32 -0.14
N GLN A 126 -7.88 11.28 0.68
CA GLN A 126 -8.10 12.24 1.78
C GLN A 126 -7.08 12.06 2.91
N HIS A 127 -6.34 10.96 2.93
CA HIS A 127 -5.28 10.71 3.89
C HIS A 127 -4.02 11.55 3.64
N TYR A 128 -3.83 12.14 2.45
CA TYR A 128 -2.68 12.99 2.15
C TYR A 128 -2.77 14.36 2.84
N CYS A 129 -1.66 15.10 2.77
CA CYS A 129 -1.51 16.44 3.35
C CYS A 129 -1.78 16.44 4.87
N CYS A 130 -1.16 15.49 5.57
CA CYS A 130 -1.31 15.39 7.01
C CYS A 130 -0.86 16.66 7.74
N SER A 131 -1.61 17.03 8.78
CA SER A 131 -1.38 18.19 9.63
C SER A 131 -2.04 17.97 10.99
N SER A 132 -1.92 18.93 11.90
CA SER A 132 -2.61 18.89 13.20
C SER A 132 -4.14 18.86 13.10
N ARG A 133 -4.71 19.17 11.92
CA ARG A 133 -6.16 19.15 11.65
C ARG A 133 -6.59 17.99 10.77
N ASN A 134 -5.64 17.32 10.10
CA ASN A 134 -5.89 16.17 9.26
C ASN A 134 -4.82 15.11 9.54
N HIS A 135 -5.12 14.16 10.43
CA HIS A 135 -4.21 13.04 10.67
C HIS A 135 -4.25 11.99 9.55
N GLY A 136 -5.18 12.09 8.60
CA GLY A 136 -5.30 11.18 7.46
C GLY A 136 -5.78 9.77 7.82
N LEU A 137 -6.41 9.60 8.99
CA LEU A 137 -6.92 8.31 9.48
C LEU A 137 -8.44 8.32 9.60
N ASP A 138 -9.10 7.22 9.28
CA ASP A 138 -10.49 6.96 9.69
C ASP A 138 -10.49 6.33 11.09
N ILE A 139 -10.65 7.19 12.10
CA ILE A 139 -10.65 6.80 13.51
C ILE A 139 -11.80 5.84 13.82
N ASN A 140 -12.97 6.01 13.21
CA ASN A 140 -14.12 5.12 13.44
C ASN A 140 -13.84 3.72 12.92
N VAL A 141 -13.14 3.59 11.78
CA VAL A 141 -12.73 2.29 11.24
C VAL A 141 -11.67 1.65 12.14
N ALA A 142 -10.70 2.42 12.63
CA ALA A 142 -9.68 1.94 13.55
C ALA A 142 -10.30 1.41 14.87
N GLU A 143 -11.18 2.19 15.50
CA GLU A 143 -11.89 1.80 16.72
C GLU A 143 -12.72 0.52 16.53
N LYS A 144 -13.46 0.42 15.41
CA LYS A 144 -14.21 -0.80 15.08
C LYS A 144 -13.29 -2.01 14.91
N ALA A 145 -12.14 -1.84 14.25
CA ALA A 145 -11.18 -2.92 14.07
C ALA A 145 -10.61 -3.41 15.40
N PHE A 146 -10.20 -2.50 16.30
CA PHE A 146 -9.68 -2.87 17.61
C PHE A 146 -10.77 -3.40 18.57
N THR A 147 -12.02 -2.96 18.40
CA THR A 147 -13.18 -3.53 19.11
C THR A 147 -13.49 -4.95 18.63
N SER A 148 -13.37 -5.24 17.33
CA SER A 148 -13.48 -6.60 16.83
C SER A 148 -12.33 -7.47 17.37
N LEU A 149 -11.13 -6.91 17.48
CA LEU A 149 -9.98 -7.60 18.03
C LEU A 149 -10.14 -7.96 19.51
N SER A 150 -10.79 -7.12 20.32
CA SER A 150 -11.02 -7.42 21.75
C SER A 150 -11.91 -8.65 21.98
N ARG A 151 -12.67 -9.06 20.97
CA ARG A 151 -13.55 -10.25 20.99
C ARG A 151 -12.86 -11.54 20.61
N VAL A 152 -11.58 -11.50 20.24
CA VAL A 152 -10.80 -12.72 19.99
C VAL A 152 -10.78 -13.56 21.26
N GLU A 153 -10.95 -14.87 21.16
CA GLU A 153 -10.87 -15.78 22.31
C GLU A 153 -9.57 -16.60 22.32
N ASN A 154 -8.97 -16.80 21.14
CA ASN A 154 -7.71 -17.53 20.99
C ASN A 154 -6.55 -16.76 21.66
N MET A 155 -5.98 -17.37 22.71
CA MET A 155 -4.92 -16.76 23.52
C MET A 155 -3.61 -16.58 22.74
N SER A 156 -3.27 -17.50 21.84
CA SER A 156 -2.06 -17.38 21.02
C SER A 156 -2.11 -16.17 20.08
N ILE A 157 -3.29 -15.84 19.53
CA ILE A 157 -3.47 -14.61 18.73
C ILE A 157 -3.29 -13.37 19.60
N LYS A 158 -3.91 -13.34 20.79
CA LYS A 158 -3.78 -12.21 21.71
C LYS A 158 -2.33 -11.96 22.10
N GLU A 159 -1.63 -13.02 22.52
CA GLU A 159 -0.22 -12.94 22.91
C GLU A 159 0.65 -12.50 21.74
N LEU A 160 0.42 -13.03 20.53
CA LEU A 160 1.15 -12.63 19.33
C LEU A 160 1.00 -11.14 19.05
N ILE A 161 -0.24 -10.63 19.02
CA ILE A 161 -0.50 -9.21 18.73
C ILE A 161 0.07 -8.31 19.82
N MET A 162 -0.13 -8.70 21.09
CA MET A 162 0.39 -7.95 22.22
C MET A 162 1.93 -7.89 22.19
N ASN A 163 2.60 -8.99 21.84
CA ASN A 163 4.05 -9.02 21.64
C ASN A 163 4.47 -8.15 20.46
N CYS A 164 3.74 -8.16 19.33
CA CYS A 164 4.02 -7.25 18.22
C CYS A 164 3.93 -5.78 18.65
N VAL A 165 2.95 -5.41 19.46
CA VAL A 165 2.81 -4.03 19.94
C VAL A 165 3.91 -3.66 20.94
N ILE A 166 4.11 -4.49 21.97
CA ILE A 166 4.98 -4.16 23.12
C ILE A 166 6.45 -4.37 22.80
N ILE A 167 6.81 -5.49 22.18
CA ILE A 167 8.20 -5.90 21.96
C ILE A 167 8.74 -5.32 20.66
N ASN A 168 7.92 -5.27 19.62
CA ASN A 168 8.40 -4.91 18.28
C ASN A 168 8.09 -3.45 17.90
N LEU A 169 6.87 -2.98 18.16
CA LEU A 169 6.43 -1.68 17.65
C LEU A 169 6.82 -0.50 18.56
N ILE A 170 6.39 -0.51 19.82
CA ILE A 170 6.63 0.62 20.75
C ILE A 170 8.11 0.99 20.86
N PRO A 171 9.06 0.04 20.96
CA PRO A 171 10.49 0.37 21.03
C PRO A 171 11.06 1.06 19.78
N THR A 172 10.36 0.97 18.63
CA THR A 172 10.79 1.59 17.37
C THR A 172 10.30 3.03 17.20
N LEU A 173 9.48 3.53 18.13
CA LEU A 173 8.96 4.89 18.09
C LEU A 173 10.09 5.90 18.39
N VAL A 174 10.44 6.71 17.39
CA VAL A 174 11.57 7.65 17.45
C VAL A 174 11.15 9.06 17.87
N PRO A 175 12.01 9.83 18.58
CA PRO A 175 11.73 11.22 18.96
C PRO A 175 11.52 12.21 17.80
N SER A 176 12.05 11.88 16.62
CA SER A 176 12.04 12.76 15.45
C SER A 176 11.65 11.95 14.21
N PRO A 177 10.36 11.60 14.05
CA PRO A 177 9.89 10.90 12.87
C PRO A 177 10.25 11.65 11.58
N PRO A 178 10.52 10.92 10.49
CA PRO A 178 11.01 11.53 9.23
C PRO A 178 9.97 12.44 8.57
N ASP A 179 8.68 12.15 8.78
CA ASP A 179 7.58 12.87 8.17
C ASP A 179 6.34 12.86 9.08
N VAL A 180 5.37 13.71 8.74
CA VAL A 180 4.13 13.91 9.49
C VAL A 180 3.18 12.71 9.42
N GLU A 181 3.21 11.93 8.34
CA GLU A 181 2.38 10.73 8.19
C GLU A 181 2.84 9.59 9.09
N THR A 182 4.14 9.55 9.44
CA THR A 182 4.65 8.61 10.43
C THR A 182 3.99 8.83 11.81
N LEU A 183 3.43 10.01 12.09
CA LEU A 183 2.72 10.28 13.35
C LEU A 183 1.39 9.50 13.47
N ARG A 184 0.87 8.94 12.37
CA ARG A 184 -0.35 8.12 12.37
C ARG A 184 -0.26 6.98 13.40
N VAL A 185 0.89 6.32 13.57
CA VAL A 185 1.05 5.24 14.57
C VAL A 185 0.79 5.73 15.99
N TYR A 186 1.15 6.97 16.32
CA TYR A 186 0.94 7.54 17.66
C TYR A 186 -0.53 7.88 17.92
N VAL A 187 -1.33 8.08 16.87
CA VAL A 187 -2.78 8.28 16.97
C VAL A 187 -3.52 6.94 16.97
N THR A 188 -3.08 5.98 16.15
CA THR A 188 -3.70 4.67 16.01
C THR A 188 -3.47 3.76 17.22
N LEU A 189 -2.25 3.74 17.79
CA LEU A 189 -1.90 2.79 18.85
C LEU A 189 -2.77 2.91 20.11
N PRO A 190 -3.09 4.11 20.63
CA PRO A 190 -3.97 4.26 21.78
C PRO A 190 -5.37 3.67 21.59
N LEU A 191 -5.82 3.45 20.35
CA LEU A 191 -7.12 2.82 20.06
C LEU A 191 -7.08 1.29 20.24
N TYR A 192 -5.90 0.70 20.42
CA TYR A 192 -5.76 -0.71 20.73
C TYR A 192 -6.34 -1.01 22.13
N HIS A 193 -7.33 -1.91 22.18
CA HIS A 193 -8.15 -2.17 23.38
C HIS A 193 -7.37 -2.50 24.66
N GLU A 194 -6.15 -3.03 24.58
CA GLU A 194 -5.35 -3.30 25.80
C GLU A 194 -4.83 -2.03 26.48
N PHE A 195 -4.92 -0.84 25.85
CA PHE A 195 -4.65 0.43 26.52
C PHE A 195 -5.68 0.72 27.63
N ASP A 196 -6.89 0.17 27.55
CA ASP A 196 -7.91 0.28 28.60
C ASP A 196 -7.64 -0.66 29.80
N ASN A 197 -6.68 -1.58 29.68
CA ASN A 197 -6.34 -2.53 30.72
C ASN A 197 -5.26 -1.95 31.67
N PRO A 198 -5.62 -1.54 32.91
CA PRO A 198 -4.69 -0.86 33.81
C PRO A 198 -3.54 -1.76 34.28
N LYS A 199 -3.67 -3.09 34.16
CA LYS A 199 -2.58 -4.02 34.52
C LYS A 199 -1.37 -3.88 33.60
N HIS A 200 -1.55 -3.35 32.40
CA HIS A 200 -0.50 -3.22 31.39
C HIS A 200 0.33 -1.93 31.52
N TYR A 201 0.05 -1.09 32.53
CA TYR A 201 0.64 0.25 32.63
C TYR A 201 2.18 0.27 32.50
N ASN A 202 2.89 -0.70 33.07
CA ASN A 202 4.35 -0.78 32.99
C ASN A 202 4.88 -1.16 31.60
N VAL A 203 4.12 -1.94 30.83
CA VAL A 203 4.59 -2.56 29.58
C VAL A 203 3.99 -1.94 28.33
N LEU A 204 2.85 -1.25 28.45
CA LEU A 204 2.13 -0.66 27.33
C LEU A 204 1.98 0.87 27.49
N GLN A 205 1.23 1.32 28.50
CA GLN A 205 0.90 2.74 28.66
C GLN A 205 2.13 3.60 28.98
N ASN A 206 2.97 3.20 29.94
CA ASN A 206 4.16 3.98 30.32
C ASN A 206 5.21 4.04 29.20
N PRO A 207 5.59 2.93 28.53
CA PRO A 207 6.52 2.98 27.40
C PRO A 207 5.99 3.83 26.24
N PHE A 208 4.70 3.68 25.89
CA PHE A 208 4.08 4.49 24.85
C PHE A 208 4.02 5.98 25.22
N GLY A 209 3.54 6.30 26.43
CA GLY A 209 3.50 7.67 26.93
C GLY A 209 4.89 8.31 26.98
N SER A 210 5.91 7.54 27.36
CA SER A 210 7.30 7.97 27.32
C SER A 210 7.79 8.25 25.89
N ALA A 211 7.34 7.47 24.90
CA ALA A 211 7.67 7.71 23.50
C ALA A 211 6.99 9.00 22.97
N VAL A 212 5.72 9.23 23.32
CA VAL A 212 4.99 10.47 22.99
C VAL A 212 5.68 11.69 23.61
N LEU A 213 6.02 11.64 24.90
CA LEU A 213 6.68 12.75 25.61
C LEU A 213 8.09 13.07 25.08
N LYS A 214 8.75 12.11 24.41
CA LYS A 214 10.05 12.31 23.79
C LYS A 214 9.97 12.97 22.41
N LEU A 215 8.79 13.11 21.82
CA LEU A 215 8.63 13.75 20.52
C LEU A 215 9.19 15.17 20.54
N LYS A 216 10.00 15.51 19.53
CA LYS A 216 10.48 16.88 19.34
C LYS A 216 9.31 17.81 19.04
N THR A 217 9.52 19.09 19.34
CA THR A 217 8.52 20.16 19.25
C THR A 217 7.68 20.14 17.97
N GLU A 218 8.29 19.91 16.81
CA GLU A 218 7.56 19.92 15.53
C GLU A 218 6.57 18.76 15.40
N ALA A 219 6.95 17.55 15.83
CA ALA A 219 6.06 16.40 15.86
C ALA A 219 5.00 16.52 16.96
N ALA A 220 5.40 16.98 18.15
CA ALA A 220 4.49 17.16 19.29
C ALA A 220 3.37 18.17 18.99
N LYS A 221 3.69 19.30 18.33
CA LYS A 221 2.70 20.30 17.89
C LYS A 221 1.64 19.73 16.94
N VAL A 222 1.99 18.71 16.15
CA VAL A 222 1.04 18.08 15.23
C VAL A 222 0.11 17.15 15.99
N LEU A 223 0.62 16.40 16.97
CA LEU A 223 -0.18 15.48 17.77
C LEU A 223 -1.17 16.20 18.70
N GLY A 224 -0.81 17.39 19.19
CA GLY A 224 -1.62 18.18 20.13
C GLY A 224 -0.99 18.27 21.51
#